data_AF-A0A139CQ74-F1
#
_entry.id   AF-A0A139CQ74-F1
#
_cell.length_a   1.000
_cell.length_b   1.000
_cell.length_c   1.000
_cell.angle_alpha   90.00
_cell.angle_beta   90.00
_cell.angle_gamma   90.00
#
_symmetry.space_group_name_H-M   'P 1'
#
loop_
_entity.id
_entity.type
_entity.pdbx_description
1 polymer ?
#
loop_
_entity_poly.entity_id
_entity_poly.type
_entity_poly.pdbx_seq_one_letter_code
_entity_poly.pdbx_strand_id
1 'polypeptide(L)' 'MVLKTFNVDEDTYKEFSALCKSHGMSMSKQIQMFMESVISEDPEASKEYLEKLGNIRKGKFVHVSDFSERYG' A
#
# COMPACT_ATOMS: atom_id res chain seq x y z
N MET A 1 -16.96 -2.87 -17.79
CA MET A 1 -15.52 -3.18 -17.69
C MET A 1 -14.93 -3.21 -19.08
N VAL A 2 -13.82 -2.52 -19.31
CA VAL A 2 -13.09 -2.57 -20.59
C VAL A 2 -12.03 -3.66 -20.49
N LEU A 3 -11.93 -4.53 -21.48
CA LEU A 3 -10.87 -5.55 -21.51
C LEU A 3 -9.52 -4.85 -21.61
N LYS A 4 -8.63 -5.10 -20.65
CA LYS A 4 -7.25 -4.61 -20.67
C LYS A 4 -6.33 -5.79 -20.90
N THR A 5 -5.51 -5.69 -21.94
CA THR A 5 -4.52 -6.69 -22.29
C THR A 5 -3.14 -6.08 -22.07
N PHE A 6 -2.26 -6.84 -21.44
CA PHE A 6 -0.87 -6.49 -21.18
C PHE A 6 -0.06 -7.78 -21.19
N ASN A 7 1.19 -7.69 -21.63
CA ASN A 7 2.08 -8.83 -21.67
C ASN A 7 2.77 -8.97 -20.31
N VAL A 8 2.77 -10.19 -19.77
CA VAL A 8 3.49 -10.55 -18.55
C VAL A 8 4.26 -11.83 -18.84
N ASP A 9 5.43 -11.95 -18.22
CA ASP A 9 6.17 -13.19 -18.20
C ASP A 9 5.32 -14.34 -17.62
N GLU A 10 5.50 -15.55 -18.16
CA GLU A 10 4.65 -16.71 -17.84
C GLU A 10 4.84 -17.17 -16.39
N ASP A 11 6.08 -17.17 -15.89
CA ASP A 11 6.40 -17.60 -14.54
C ASP A 11 5.86 -16.56 -13.54
N THR A 12 6.06 -15.28 -13.83
CA THR A 12 5.50 -14.18 -13.05
C THR A 12 3.97 -14.25 -12.96
N TYR A 13 3.30 -14.54 -14.08
CA TYR A 13 1.84 -14.71 -14.10
C TYR A 13 1.39 -15.89 -13.23
N LYS A 14 2.08 -17.04 -13.31
CA LYS A 14 1.74 -18.24 -12.53
C LYS A 14 1.87 -17.99 -11.03
N GLU A 15 2.99 -17.42 -10.59
CA GLU A 15 3.22 -17.10 -9.19
C GLU A 15 2.19 -16.12 -8.66
N PHE A 16 1.94 -15.03 -9.40
CA PHE A 16 0.97 -14.02 -8.99
C PHE A 16 -0.47 -14.56 -8.97
N SER A 17 -0.83 -15.40 -9.94
CA SER A 17 -2.14 -16.07 -9.97
C SER A 17 -2.32 -17.01 -8.77
N ALA A 18 -1.28 -17.76 -8.40
CA ALA A 18 -1.31 -18.63 -7.23
C ALA A 18 -1.48 -17.83 -5.93
N LEU A 19 -0.77 -16.70 -5.81
CA LEU A 19 -0.88 -15.79 -4.67
C LEU A 19 -2.30 -15.18 -4.55
N CYS A 20 -2.89 -14.76 -5.66
CA CYS A 20 -4.26 -14.24 -5.66
C CYS A 20 -5.25 -15.31 -5.15
N LYS A 21 -5.08 -16.55 -5.61
CA LYS A 21 -5.91 -17.69 -5.18
C LYS A 21 -5.73 -18.01 -3.71
N SER A 22 -4.51 -17.97 -3.17
CA SER A 22 -4.27 -18.23 -1.73
C SER A 22 -4.95 -17.18 -0.84
N HIS A 23 -5.12 -15.95 -1.33
CA HIS A 23 -5.85 -14.89 -0.64
C HIS A 23 -7.36 -14.86 -0.94
N GLY A 24 -7.89 -15.87 -1.66
CA GLY A 24 -9.30 -15.93 -2.02
C GLY A 24 -9.77 -14.77 -2.93
N MET A 25 -8.84 -14.17 -3.68
CA MET A 25 -9.10 -12.98 -4.50
C MET A 25 -8.95 -13.29 -5.99
N SER A 26 -9.77 -12.63 -6.80
CA SER A 26 -9.58 -12.67 -8.26
C SER A 26 -8.42 -11.79 -8.68
N MET A 27 -7.69 -12.23 -9.71
CA MET A 27 -6.54 -11.51 -10.23
C MET A 27 -6.90 -10.12 -10.75
N SER A 28 -8.05 -9.97 -11.42
CA SER A 28 -8.54 -8.66 -11.87
C SER A 28 -8.76 -7.70 -10.70
N LYS A 29 -9.27 -8.19 -9.56
CA LYS A 29 -9.48 -7.37 -8.37
C LYS A 29 -8.14 -6.96 -7.75
N GLN A 30 -7.17 -7.88 -7.66
CA GLN A 30 -5.84 -7.57 -7.14
C GLN A 30 -5.12 -6.52 -8.02
N ILE A 31 -5.18 -6.67 -9.34
CA ILE A 31 -4.57 -5.72 -10.28
C ILE A 31 -5.23 -4.35 -10.17
N GLN A 32 -6.56 -4.31 -10.08
CA GLN A 32 -7.27 -3.04 -9.90
C GLN A 32 -6.89 -2.37 -8.58
N MET A 33 -6.87 -3.11 -7.46
CA MET A 33 -6.43 -2.58 -6.17
C MET A 33 -4.99 -2.07 -6.20
N PHE A 34 -4.10 -2.76 -6.93
CA PHE A 34 -2.73 -2.30 -7.14
C PHE A 34 -2.67 -1.01 -7.96
N MET A 35 -3.42 -0.93 -9.06
CA MET A 35 -3.48 0.31 -9.85
C MET A 35 -4.03 1.47 -9.03
N GLU A 36 -5.07 1.23 -8.23
CA GLU A 36 -5.65 2.22 -7.31
C GLU A 36 -4.66 2.63 -6.23
N SER A 37 -3.90 1.69 -5.65
CA SER A 37 -2.87 2.03 -4.65
C SER A 37 -1.75 2.87 -5.26
N VAL A 38 -1.29 2.53 -6.47
CA VAL A 38 -0.24 3.30 -7.16
C VAL A 38 -0.72 4.69 -7.58
N ILE A 39 -1.98 4.84 -7.98
CA ILE A 39 -2.56 6.15 -8.33
C ILE A 39 -2.83 6.98 -7.07
N SER A 40 -3.33 6.36 -6.00
CA SER A 40 -3.63 7.04 -4.73
C SER A 40 -2.38 7.39 -3.95
N GLU A 41 -1.29 6.62 -4.10
CA GLU A 41 0.05 7.00 -3.68
C GLU A 41 0.62 8.01 -4.69
N ASP A 42 -0.01 9.18 -4.75
CA ASP A 42 0.49 10.31 -5.51
C ASP A 42 1.97 10.56 -5.09
N PRO A 43 2.95 10.63 -6.02
CA PRO A 43 4.33 10.94 -5.67
C PRO A 43 4.47 12.23 -4.84
N GLU A 44 3.50 13.14 -4.93
CA GLU A 44 3.41 14.34 -4.09
C GLU A 44 3.09 13.99 -2.62
N ALA A 45 2.18 13.05 -2.37
CA ALA A 45 1.92 12.48 -1.04
C ALA A 45 3.12 11.68 -0.53
N SER A 46 3.92 11.06 -1.40
CA SER A 46 5.15 10.35 -1.01
C SER A 46 6.19 11.31 -0.39
N LYS A 47 6.39 12.50 -0.96
CA LYS A 47 7.29 13.51 -0.37
C LYS A 47 6.79 14.00 0.99
N GLU A 48 5.52 14.39 1.09
CA GLU A 48 4.94 14.87 2.34
C GLU A 48 4.95 13.77 3.42
N TYR A 49 4.67 12.53 3.03
CA TYR A 49 4.73 11.36 3.90
C TYR A 49 6.16 11.08 4.39
N LEU A 50 7.16 11.15 3.50
CA LEU A 50 8.57 11.00 3.86
C LEU A 50 9.05 12.14 4.77
N GLU A 51 8.59 13.37 4.57
CA GLU A 51 8.86 14.49 5.48
C GLU A 51 8.21 14.29 6.85
N LYS A 52 6.94 13.86 6.91
CA LYS A 52 6.27 13.50 8.17
C LYS A 52 7.02 12.40 8.91
N LEU A 53 7.44 11.34 8.21
CA LEU A 53 8.27 10.27 8.79
C LEU A 53 9.63 10.80 9.27
N GLY A 54 10.25 11.72 8.55
CA GLY A 54 11.49 12.38 8.95
C GLY A 54 11.32 13.20 10.23
N ASN A 55 10.22 13.95 10.33
CA ASN A 55 9.88 14.76 11.51
C ASN A 55 9.54 13.89 12.72
N ILE A 56 8.81 12.79 12.51
CA ILE A 56 8.56 11.74 13.52
C ILE A 56 9.91 11.20 14.00
N ARG A 57 10.79 10.70 13.11
CA ARG A 57 12.10 10.14 13.50
C ARG A 57 13.00 11.12 14.27
N LYS A 58 12.92 12.41 13.97
CA LYS A 58 13.68 13.47 14.69
C LYS A 58 12.98 13.92 15.97
N GLY A 59 11.72 13.57 16.16
CA GLY A 59 10.92 13.92 17.33
C GLY A 59 11.44 13.24 18.59
N LYS A 60 11.48 13.99 19.70
CA LYS A 60 11.70 13.42 21.03
C LYS A 60 10.36 12.87 21.52
N PHE A 61 10.12 11.59 21.29
CA PHE A 61 8.93 10.91 21.81
C PHE A 61 9.03 10.79 23.33
N VAL A 62 7.96 11.20 23.99
CA VAL A 62 7.80 10.97 25.43
C VAL A 62 7.06 9.66 25.58
N HIS A 63 7.52 8.79 26.47
CA HIS A 63 6.78 7.58 26.78
C HIS A 63 5.43 7.96 27.40
N VAL A 64 4.36 7.34 26.88
CA VAL A 64 2.99 7.54 27.34
C VAL A 64 2.44 6.17 27.72
N SER A 65 2.11 6.00 29.00
CA SER A 65 1.53 4.77 29.55
C SER A 65 0.03 4.67 29.30
N ASP A 66 -0.67 5.81 29.27
CA ASP A 66 -2.09 5.91 28.89
C ASP A 66 -2.30 7.17 28.05
N PHE A 67 -2.82 6.99 26.83
CA PHE A 67 -3.08 8.09 25.90
C PHE A 67 -4.32 8.90 26.27
N SER A 68 -5.29 8.27 26.94
CA SER A 68 -6.53 8.92 27.37
C SER A 68 -6.26 9.93 28.48
N GLU A 69 -5.32 9.62 29.37
CA GLU A 69 -4.90 10.51 30.47
C GLU A 69 -4.11 11.73 29.95
N ARG A 70 -3.39 11.57 28.82
CA ARG A 70 -2.50 12.60 28.29
C ARG A 70 -3.14 13.52 27.24
N TYR A 71 -4.12 13.03 26.50
CA TYR A 71 -4.73 13.74 25.37
C TYR A 71 -6.27 13.76 25.38
N GLY A 72 -6.90 13.21 26.41
CA GLY A 72 -8.34 13.26 26.66
C GLY A 72 -8.79 14.52 27.36
#